data_AF-A0A562I4S6-F1
#
_entry.id   AF-A0A562I4S6-F1
#
_cell.length_a   1.000
_cell.length_b   1.000
_cell.length_c   1.000
_cell.angle_alpha   90.00
_cell.angle_beta   90.00
_cell.angle_gamma   90.00
#
_symmetry.space_group_name_H-M   'P 1'
#
loop_
_entity.id
_entity.type
_entity.pdbx_description
1 polymer ?
#
loop_
_entity_poly.entity_id
_entity_poly.type
_entity_poly.pdbx_seq_one_letter_code
_entity_poly.pdbx_strand_id
1 'polypeptide(L)'
;MLHVDSIFPATSAAGAPSVLAAGGDPLPPPFTVVRVFTETRLDSWLALGLVLAAGLYLYGVHRLRLRGDRWPVTRTVFFLGPGLGGIASVTVSGLHAYDTTLLSVHMVQHMVLSMVAPIFLALGAPVTLALRTLPVRPRKRLLAIVHSRVARIYTFPLVAFAIFVVNPFALYFTDLYRYTLEHAWAHELVHAHFIATGCVFFWPLLGLDPLPGRWPYPARALLMVLSVPFHTVLGLTIMQSTTLFGGDWYPSLGLTWANPGDDQVVAGGILWAGGEFVSVTMLAVLVVQWVRQSEREARRLDRELDRQEARERAAGSAA
;
A
#
# COMPACT_ATOMS: atom_id res chain seq x y z
N MET A 1 11.39 -72.86 -17.25
CA MET A 1 12.50 -71.90 -17.04
C MET A 1 11.98 -70.56 -17.50
N LEU A 2 11.76 -69.62 -16.57
CA LEU A 2 11.14 -68.32 -16.80
C LEU A 2 12.12 -67.38 -17.53
N HIS A 3 11.69 -66.78 -18.64
CA HIS A 3 12.22 -65.50 -19.08
C HIS A 3 11.07 -64.62 -19.55
N VAL A 4 10.82 -63.59 -18.74
CA VAL A 4 9.88 -62.50 -18.96
C VAL A 4 10.70 -61.38 -19.58
N ASP A 5 10.31 -60.91 -20.77
CA ASP A 5 10.64 -59.57 -21.23
C ASP A 5 9.39 -58.96 -21.86
N SER A 6 8.71 -58.17 -21.04
CA SER A 6 7.60 -57.30 -21.41
C SER A 6 8.10 -56.11 -22.21
N ILE A 7 7.62 -56.00 -23.44
CA ILE A 7 7.71 -54.82 -24.30
C ILE A 7 6.86 -53.71 -23.68
N PHE A 8 7.49 -52.77 -23.01
CA PHE A 8 6.94 -51.42 -22.81
C PHE A 8 7.64 -50.49 -23.79
N PRO A 9 6.94 -49.73 -24.64
CA PRO A 9 7.57 -48.62 -25.32
C PRO A 9 7.99 -47.61 -24.24
N ALA A 10 9.29 -47.37 -24.13
CA ALA A 10 9.81 -46.20 -23.45
C ALA A 10 9.22 -44.96 -24.15
N THR A 11 8.09 -44.46 -23.63
CA THR A 11 7.70 -43.10 -23.90
C THR A 11 8.75 -42.24 -23.22
N SER A 12 9.74 -41.84 -24.00
CA SER A 12 10.59 -40.69 -23.70
C SER A 12 9.64 -39.59 -23.24
N ALA A 13 9.62 -39.33 -21.92
CA ALA A 13 9.11 -38.09 -21.38
C ALA A 13 10.06 -37.01 -21.89
N ALA A 14 9.86 -36.62 -23.15
CA ALA A 14 10.45 -35.44 -23.72
C ALA A 14 10.09 -34.31 -22.74
N GLY A 15 11.12 -33.81 -22.06
CA GLY A 15 10.96 -32.72 -21.11
C GLY A 15 10.20 -31.61 -21.79
N ALA A 16 8.99 -31.31 -21.30
CA ALA A 16 8.38 -30.04 -21.59
C ALA A 16 9.43 -28.98 -21.22
N PRO A 17 9.75 -28.02 -22.11
CA PRO A 17 10.62 -26.94 -21.72
C PRO A 17 9.99 -26.29 -20.51
N SER A 18 10.67 -26.36 -19.36
CA SER A 18 10.28 -25.63 -18.17
C SER A 18 10.46 -24.16 -18.52
N VAL A 19 9.40 -23.52 -19.01
CA VAL A 19 9.39 -22.08 -19.22
C VAL A 19 9.57 -21.47 -17.84
N LEU A 20 10.66 -20.73 -17.66
CA LEU A 20 11.02 -20.14 -16.39
C LEU A 20 10.37 -18.76 -16.29
N ALA A 21 9.82 -18.43 -15.12
CA ALA A 21 9.49 -17.05 -14.80
C ALA A 21 10.79 -16.22 -14.64
N ALA A 22 10.67 -14.89 -14.54
CA ALA A 22 11.78 -13.94 -14.38
C ALA A 22 12.79 -14.27 -13.27
N GLY A 23 12.39 -15.10 -12.29
CA GLY A 23 13.22 -15.57 -11.18
C GLY A 23 13.96 -16.89 -11.41
N GLY A 24 13.82 -17.53 -12.57
CA GLY A 24 14.38 -18.88 -12.80
C GLY A 24 13.60 -19.99 -12.08
N ASP A 25 12.44 -19.66 -11.53
CA ASP A 25 11.56 -20.60 -10.85
C ASP A 25 10.66 -21.36 -11.83
N PRO A 26 10.31 -22.63 -11.51
CA PRO A 26 9.27 -23.34 -12.22
C PRO A 26 7.96 -22.55 -12.18
N LEU A 27 7.23 -22.51 -13.30
CA LEU A 27 5.89 -21.93 -13.33
C LEU A 27 5.00 -22.55 -12.24
N PRO A 28 4.22 -21.72 -11.52
CA PRO A 28 3.37 -22.22 -10.46
C PRO A 28 2.23 -23.07 -11.03
N PRO A 29 1.77 -24.09 -10.28
CA PRO A 29 0.59 -24.87 -10.64
C PRO A 29 -0.68 -23.99 -10.62
N PRO A 30 -1.83 -24.49 -11.10
CA PRO A 30 -3.07 -23.70 -11.15
C PRO A 30 -3.38 -22.95 -9.85
N PHE A 31 -3.77 -21.68 -9.99
CA PHE A 31 -4.05 -20.80 -8.87
C PHE A 31 -5.11 -21.40 -7.94
N THR A 32 -4.79 -21.50 -6.65
CA THR A 32 -5.73 -21.93 -5.62
C THR A 32 -5.57 -21.07 -4.37
N VAL A 33 -6.69 -20.69 -3.75
CA VAL A 33 -6.71 -19.84 -2.54
C VAL A 33 -5.93 -20.47 -1.39
N VAL A 34 -5.89 -21.81 -1.30
CA VAL A 34 -5.16 -22.52 -0.25
C VAL A 34 -3.65 -22.31 -0.37
N ARG A 35 -3.09 -22.31 -1.59
CA ARG A 35 -1.64 -22.18 -1.82
C ARG A 35 -1.08 -20.83 -1.43
N VAL A 36 -1.92 -19.79 -1.51
CA VAL A 36 -1.60 -18.45 -1.02
C VAL A 36 -1.13 -18.49 0.44
N PHE A 37 -1.67 -19.40 1.27
CA PHE A 37 -1.34 -19.49 2.69
C PHE A 37 -0.32 -20.57 3.05
N THR A 38 0.05 -21.47 2.12
CA THR A 38 0.94 -22.62 2.43
C THR A 38 2.37 -22.44 1.95
N GLU A 39 2.60 -21.57 0.96
CA GLU A 39 3.94 -21.30 0.43
C GLU A 39 4.46 -19.96 1.00
N THR A 40 5.71 -19.94 1.47
CA THR A 40 6.35 -18.74 2.03
C THR A 40 7.74 -18.56 1.47
N ARG A 41 8.05 -17.37 0.98
CA ARG A 41 9.36 -16.97 0.44
C ARG A 41 9.93 -15.79 1.21
N LEU A 42 11.09 -16.01 1.85
CA LEU A 42 11.75 -15.05 2.76
C LEU A 42 13.08 -14.53 2.21
N ASP A 43 13.36 -14.79 0.94
CA ASP A 43 14.57 -14.42 0.21
C ASP A 43 14.61 -12.94 -0.21
N SER A 44 13.46 -12.25 -0.19
CA SER A 44 13.36 -10.84 -0.55
C SER A 44 13.92 -9.88 0.52
N TRP A 45 14.63 -8.82 0.09
CA TRP A 45 15.04 -7.74 0.99
C TRP A 45 13.85 -6.96 1.57
N LEU A 46 12.68 -7.01 0.91
CA LEU A 46 11.44 -6.47 1.47
C LEU A 46 11.02 -7.22 2.73
N ALA A 47 11.18 -8.54 2.77
CA ALA A 47 10.89 -9.35 3.95
C ALA A 47 11.78 -8.93 5.14
N LEU A 48 13.08 -8.69 4.89
CA LEU A 48 13.97 -8.12 5.90
C LEU A 48 13.49 -6.74 6.36
N GLY A 49 13.09 -5.86 5.43
CA GLY A 49 12.51 -4.56 5.74
C GLY A 49 11.28 -4.64 6.64
N LEU A 50 10.39 -5.61 6.41
CA LEU A 50 9.20 -5.85 7.23
C LEU A 50 9.56 -6.29 8.65
N VAL A 51 10.48 -7.25 8.79
CA VAL A 51 10.94 -7.72 10.10
C VAL A 51 11.61 -6.59 10.88
N LEU A 52 12.46 -5.80 10.22
CA LEU A 52 13.10 -4.63 10.83
C LEU A 52 12.06 -3.57 11.26
N ALA A 53 11.08 -3.26 10.41
CA ALA A 53 10.01 -2.31 10.73
C ALA A 53 9.17 -2.80 11.93
N ALA A 54 8.79 -4.08 11.95
CA ALA A 54 8.05 -4.69 13.06
C ALA A 54 8.86 -4.65 14.36
N GLY A 55 10.14 -5.03 14.31
CA GLY A 55 11.03 -5.03 15.45
C GLY A 55 11.25 -3.63 16.04
N LEU A 56 11.51 -2.63 15.19
CA LEU A 56 11.67 -1.24 15.60
C LEU A 56 10.38 -0.67 16.22
N TYR A 57 9.23 -0.97 15.63
CA TYR A 57 7.95 -0.51 16.15
C TYR A 57 7.63 -1.15 17.51
N LEU A 58 7.76 -2.47 17.64
CA LEU A 58 7.55 -3.18 18.90
C LEU A 58 8.53 -2.76 19.98
N TYR A 59 9.81 -2.55 19.63
CA TYR A 59 10.80 -2.00 20.55
C TYR A 59 10.40 -0.60 21.04
N GLY A 60 9.89 0.26 20.16
CA GLY A 60 9.35 1.57 20.53
C GLY A 60 8.18 1.46 21.53
N VAL A 61 7.22 0.58 21.26
CA VAL A 61 6.08 0.33 22.16
C VAL A 61 6.56 -0.19 23.51
N HIS A 62 7.49 -1.15 23.53
CA HIS A 62 8.07 -1.71 24.74
C HIS A 62 8.79 -0.62 25.57
N ARG A 63 9.58 0.24 24.92
CA ARG A 63 10.29 1.35 25.58
C ARG A 63 9.33 2.38 26.21
N LEU A 64 8.19 2.67 25.58
CA LEU A 64 7.16 3.52 26.20
C LEU A 64 6.53 2.84 27.42
N ARG A 65 6.19 1.55 27.31
CA ARG A 65 5.62 0.78 28.43
C ARG A 65 6.56 0.76 29.64
N LEU A 66 7.87 0.54 29.42
CA LEU A 66 8.86 0.58 30.49
C LEU A 66 8.99 1.95 31.19
N ARG A 67 8.63 3.04 30.50
CA ARG A 67 8.60 4.39 31.08
C ARG A 67 7.29 4.71 31.81
N GLY A 68 6.31 3.80 31.81
CA GLY A 68 4.97 4.03 32.34
C GLY A 68 4.02 4.76 31.38
N ASP A 69 4.45 5.06 30.17
CA ASP A 69 3.62 5.72 29.17
C ASP A 69 2.65 4.73 28.51
N ARG A 70 1.41 5.17 28.26
CA ARG A 70 0.41 4.37 27.54
C ARG A 70 0.49 4.62 26.03
N TRP A 71 0.60 3.53 25.27
CA TRP A 71 0.45 3.53 23.80
C TRP A 71 -0.84 2.79 23.43
N PRO A 72 -1.71 3.35 22.56
CA PRO A 72 -2.95 2.69 22.19
C PRO A 72 -2.69 1.36 21.45
N VAL A 73 -3.25 0.26 21.96
CA VAL A 73 -3.10 -1.09 21.37
C VAL A 73 -3.62 -1.12 19.93
N THR A 74 -4.67 -0.37 19.63
CA THR A 74 -5.24 -0.25 18.28
C THR A 74 -4.21 0.22 17.25
N ARG A 75 -3.30 1.14 17.60
CA ARG A 75 -2.23 1.60 16.70
C ARG A 75 -1.25 0.46 16.39
N THR A 76 -0.90 -0.33 17.39
CA THR A 76 -0.03 -1.50 17.21
C THR A 76 -0.70 -2.56 16.33
N VAL A 77 -1.99 -2.83 16.55
CA VAL A 77 -2.76 -3.81 15.76
C VAL A 77 -2.86 -3.36 14.30
N PHE A 78 -3.18 -2.09 14.03
CA PHE A 78 -3.23 -1.57 12.65
C PHE A 78 -1.87 -1.61 11.96
N PHE A 79 -0.81 -1.21 12.65
CA PHE A 79 0.53 -1.20 12.08
C PHE A 79 1.04 -2.60 11.74
N LEU A 80 0.90 -3.56 12.66
CA LEU A 80 1.43 -4.91 12.48
C LEU A 80 0.52 -5.80 11.63
N GLY A 81 -0.80 -5.72 11.83
CA GLY A 81 -1.77 -6.57 11.16
C GLY A 81 -1.95 -6.17 9.70
N PRO A 82 -2.91 -5.31 9.37
CA PRO A 82 -3.16 -4.95 7.97
C PRO A 82 -2.11 -4.01 7.35
N GLY A 83 -1.25 -3.36 8.15
CA GLY A 83 -0.10 -2.59 7.66
C GLY A 83 1.04 -3.51 7.15
N LEU A 84 1.90 -3.98 8.06
CA LEU A 84 3.02 -4.85 7.70
C LEU A 84 2.58 -6.25 7.27
N GLY A 85 1.60 -6.84 7.95
CA GLY A 85 1.03 -8.14 7.56
C GLY A 85 0.29 -8.08 6.22
N GLY A 86 -0.30 -6.94 5.86
CA GLY A 86 -0.85 -6.72 4.52
C GLY A 86 0.23 -6.80 3.44
N ILE A 87 1.36 -6.11 3.63
CA ILE A 87 2.51 -6.21 2.71
C ILE A 87 3.03 -7.64 2.67
N ALA A 88 3.28 -8.26 3.83
CA ALA A 88 3.75 -9.65 3.90
C ALA A 88 2.81 -10.61 3.18
N SER A 89 1.49 -10.42 3.31
CA SER A 89 0.49 -11.30 2.70
C SER A 89 0.53 -11.31 1.18
N VAL A 90 1.10 -10.28 0.55
CA VAL A 90 1.16 -10.16 -0.91
C VAL A 90 2.58 -10.30 -1.46
N THR A 91 3.63 -10.10 -0.64
CA THR A 91 5.04 -10.21 -1.07
C THR A 91 5.78 -11.44 -0.56
N VAL A 92 5.33 -12.05 0.54
CA VAL A 92 6.01 -13.20 1.19
C VAL A 92 5.22 -14.50 1.02
N SER A 93 3.91 -14.38 0.81
CA SER A 93 3.01 -15.51 0.65
C SER A 93 3.12 -16.16 -0.73
N GLY A 94 2.47 -17.30 -0.92
CA GLY A 94 2.37 -17.97 -2.22
C GLY A 94 1.74 -17.10 -3.31
N LEU A 95 1.06 -16.01 -2.94
CA LEU A 95 0.53 -15.03 -3.91
C LEU A 95 1.64 -14.38 -4.73
N HIS A 96 2.83 -14.19 -4.14
CA HIS A 96 3.97 -13.59 -4.83
C HIS A 96 4.42 -14.44 -6.03
N ALA A 97 4.32 -15.77 -5.95
CA ALA A 97 4.69 -16.65 -7.06
C ALA A 97 3.81 -16.44 -8.31
N TYR A 98 2.61 -15.88 -8.14
CA TYR A 98 1.67 -15.67 -9.23
C TYR A 98 1.74 -14.27 -9.84
N ASP A 99 2.48 -13.33 -9.26
CA ASP A 99 2.42 -11.93 -9.66
C ASP A 99 2.94 -11.62 -11.06
N THR A 100 3.98 -12.34 -11.48
CA THR A 100 4.53 -12.29 -12.83
C THR A 100 3.81 -13.25 -13.78
N THR A 101 2.82 -14.01 -13.30
CA THR A 101 2.08 -15.00 -14.11
C THR A 101 0.64 -14.62 -14.40
N LEU A 102 0.02 -13.83 -13.51
CA LEU A 102 -1.33 -13.32 -13.62
C LEU A 102 -1.31 -11.81 -13.34
N LEU A 103 -1.74 -11.02 -14.32
CA LEU A 103 -1.91 -9.58 -14.18
C LEU A 103 -2.96 -9.27 -13.10
N SER A 104 -3.98 -10.11 -12.94
CA SER A 104 -4.97 -9.94 -11.86
C SER A 104 -4.34 -10.01 -10.47
N VAL A 105 -3.41 -10.94 -10.24
CA VAL A 105 -2.66 -11.06 -8.99
C VAL A 105 -1.73 -9.85 -8.81
N HIS A 106 -1.05 -9.42 -9.87
CA HIS A 106 -0.26 -8.19 -9.84
C HIS A 106 -1.12 -6.99 -9.41
N MET A 107 -2.35 -6.86 -9.90
CA MET A 107 -3.25 -5.77 -9.49
C MET A 107 -3.66 -5.87 -8.02
N VAL A 108 -3.91 -7.07 -7.49
CA VAL A 108 -4.18 -7.25 -6.06
C VAL A 108 -2.99 -6.80 -5.22
N GLN A 109 -1.77 -7.23 -5.57
CA GLN A 109 -0.57 -6.79 -4.87
C GLN A 109 -0.42 -5.26 -4.95
N HIS A 110 -0.57 -4.69 -6.15
CA HIS A 110 -0.47 -3.26 -6.35
C HIS A 110 -1.48 -2.49 -5.46
N MET A 111 -2.74 -2.91 -5.40
CA MET A 111 -3.76 -2.30 -4.53
C MET A 111 -3.42 -2.40 -3.04
N VAL A 112 -2.92 -3.55 -2.60
CA VAL A 112 -2.53 -3.73 -1.20
C VAL A 112 -1.33 -2.87 -0.85
N LEU A 113 -0.32 -2.84 -1.71
CA LEU A 113 0.94 -2.12 -1.47
C LEU A 113 0.79 -0.61 -1.60
N SER A 114 0.02 -0.09 -2.55
CA SER A 114 -0.10 1.34 -2.79
C SER A 114 -1.24 2.01 -2.02
N MET A 115 -2.26 1.25 -1.60
CA MET A 115 -3.45 1.82 -0.95
C MET A 115 -3.71 1.24 0.44
N VAL A 116 -3.92 -0.06 0.54
CA VAL A 116 -4.41 -0.68 1.79
C VAL A 116 -3.37 -0.59 2.90
N ALA A 117 -2.19 -1.18 2.70
CA ALA A 117 -1.15 -1.24 3.72
C ALA A 117 -0.67 0.16 4.17
N PRO A 118 -0.40 1.13 3.26
CA PRO A 118 0.01 2.47 3.66
C PRO A 118 -0.96 3.21 4.58
N ILE A 119 -2.27 3.05 4.38
CA ILE A 119 -3.31 3.60 5.26
C ILE A 119 -3.12 3.04 6.68
N PHE A 120 -3.03 1.71 6.81
CA PHE A 120 -2.90 1.05 8.11
C PHE A 120 -1.55 1.31 8.78
N LEU A 121 -0.47 1.44 8.00
CA LEU A 121 0.82 1.91 8.50
C LEU A 121 0.71 3.32 9.10
N ALA A 122 0.02 4.25 8.45
CA ALA A 122 -0.24 5.58 8.99
C ALA A 122 -1.09 5.56 10.27
N LEU A 123 -2.10 4.68 10.34
CA LEU A 123 -2.90 4.49 11.57
C LEU A 123 -2.03 4.04 12.76
N GLY A 124 -0.91 3.39 12.48
CA GLY A 124 0.13 3.05 13.45
C GLY A 124 0.89 4.24 14.05
N ALA A 125 0.86 5.42 13.41
CA ALA A 125 1.65 6.61 13.76
C ALA A 125 3.12 6.33 14.11
N PRO A 126 3.87 5.63 13.22
CA PRO A 126 5.23 5.19 13.48
C PRO A 126 6.20 6.37 13.73
N VAL A 127 6.01 7.52 13.08
CA VAL A 127 6.89 8.69 13.28
C VAL A 127 6.69 9.26 14.68
N THR A 128 5.44 9.37 15.13
CA THR A 128 5.10 9.79 16.49
C THR A 128 5.73 8.85 17.52
N LEU A 129 5.61 7.54 17.30
CA LEU A 129 6.21 6.54 18.19
C LEU A 129 7.74 6.69 18.26
N ALA A 130 8.39 6.86 17.10
CA ALA A 130 9.83 7.06 17.02
C ALA A 130 10.27 8.34 17.75
N LEU A 131 9.56 9.46 17.55
CA LEU A 131 9.88 10.73 18.20
C LEU A 131 9.74 10.69 19.74
N ARG A 132 8.81 9.88 20.26
CA ARG A 132 8.61 9.71 21.71
C ARG A 132 9.63 8.75 22.35
N THR A 133 10.20 7.84 21.57
CA THR A 133 11.09 6.78 22.09
C THR A 133 12.57 7.04 21.85
N LEU A 134 12.92 7.74 20.77
CA LEU A 134 14.32 7.98 20.38
C LEU A 134 15.05 8.93 21.35
N PRO A 135 16.34 8.68 21.64
CA PRO A 135 17.19 9.63 22.36
C PRO A 135 17.48 10.89 21.54
N VAL A 136 18.06 11.92 22.19
CA VAL A 136 18.17 13.28 21.63
C VAL A 136 18.80 13.33 20.24
N ARG A 137 19.94 12.65 20.02
CA ARG A 137 20.68 12.69 18.75
C ARG A 137 19.88 12.08 17.57
N PRO A 138 19.42 10.82 17.59
CA PRO A 138 18.64 10.27 16.49
C PRO A 138 17.27 10.95 16.33
N ARG A 139 16.66 11.45 17.42
CA ARG A 139 15.44 12.27 17.33
C ARG A 139 15.67 13.56 16.54
N LYS A 140 16.79 14.27 16.77
CA LYS A 140 17.17 15.45 15.97
C LYS A 140 17.37 15.10 14.49
N ARG A 141 18.00 13.95 14.18
CA ARG A 141 18.17 13.48 12.79
C ARG A 141 16.83 13.17 12.12
N LEU A 142 15.94 12.45 12.81
CA LEU A 142 14.60 12.15 12.31
C LEU A 142 13.82 13.44 12.02
N LEU A 143 13.85 14.41 12.94
CA LEU A 143 13.22 15.71 12.71
C LEU A 143 13.84 16.45 11.53
N ALA A 144 15.17 16.41 11.36
CA ALA A 144 15.84 17.02 10.21
C ALA A 144 15.43 16.38 8.88
N ILE A 145 15.24 15.06 8.85
CA ILE A 145 14.75 14.33 7.66
C ILE A 145 13.30 14.72 7.36
N VAL A 146 12.41 14.64 8.36
CA VAL A 146 10.98 14.94 8.22
C VAL A 146 10.75 16.41 7.80
N HIS A 147 11.59 17.33 8.24
CA HIS A 147 11.48 18.76 7.90
C HIS A 147 12.39 19.19 6.73
N SER A 148 13.08 18.23 6.09
CA SER A 148 13.94 18.51 4.94
C SER A 148 13.14 19.08 3.76
N ARG A 149 13.83 19.78 2.84
CA ARG A 149 13.20 20.32 1.63
C ARG A 149 12.60 19.20 0.78
N VAL A 150 13.31 18.07 0.66
CA VAL A 150 12.86 16.89 -0.09
C VAL A 150 11.58 16.35 0.54
N ALA A 151 11.56 16.08 1.85
CA ALA A 151 10.36 15.60 2.53
C ALA A 151 9.18 16.57 2.33
N ARG A 152 9.40 17.88 2.45
CA ARG A 152 8.36 18.89 2.25
C ARG A 152 7.79 18.91 0.83
N ILE A 153 8.61 18.67 -0.19
CA ILE A 153 8.16 18.58 -1.58
C ILE A 153 7.31 17.32 -1.76
N TYR A 154 7.82 16.16 -1.36
CA TYR A 154 7.11 14.90 -1.55
C TYR A 154 5.82 14.84 -0.72
N THR A 155 5.81 15.36 0.50
CA THR A 155 4.60 15.40 1.35
C THR A 155 3.68 16.56 1.04
N PHE A 156 4.00 17.43 0.06
CA PHE A 156 3.08 18.47 -0.38
C PHE A 156 1.87 17.81 -1.07
N PRO A 157 0.63 18.05 -0.63
CA PRO A 157 -0.51 17.22 -1.05
C PRO A 157 -0.74 17.12 -2.57
N LEU A 158 -0.48 18.18 -3.34
CA LEU A 158 -0.60 18.12 -4.80
C LEU A 158 0.52 17.33 -5.47
N VAL A 159 1.75 17.37 -4.93
CA VAL A 159 2.86 16.55 -5.44
C VAL A 159 2.62 15.10 -5.08
N ALA A 160 2.22 14.81 -3.84
CA ALA A 160 1.85 13.46 -3.41
C ALA A 160 0.71 12.88 -4.26
N PHE A 161 -0.33 13.68 -4.55
CA PHE A 161 -1.42 13.32 -5.44
C PHE A 161 -0.93 13.06 -6.87
N ALA A 162 -0.10 13.94 -7.43
CA ALA A 162 0.44 13.76 -8.78
C ALA A 162 1.29 12.49 -8.89
N ILE A 163 2.16 12.22 -7.91
CA ILE A 163 2.95 10.97 -7.86
C ILE A 163 2.03 9.76 -7.80
N PHE A 164 1.03 9.79 -6.92
CA PHE A 164 0.08 8.71 -6.74
C PHE A 164 -0.73 8.40 -8.02
N VAL A 165 -1.18 9.44 -8.74
CA VAL A 165 -1.94 9.28 -9.99
C VAL A 165 -1.05 8.92 -11.17
N VAL A 166 0.10 9.58 -11.35
CA VAL A 166 0.94 9.44 -12.55
C VAL A 166 1.71 8.12 -12.55
N ASN A 167 2.18 7.64 -11.39
CA ASN A 167 2.98 6.43 -11.29
C ASN A 167 2.38 5.20 -11.98
N PRO A 168 1.12 4.80 -11.73
CA PRO A 168 0.56 3.64 -12.39
C PRO A 168 0.37 3.86 -13.89
N PHE A 169 0.04 5.07 -14.35
CA PHE A 169 0.00 5.36 -15.79
C PHE A 169 1.40 5.24 -16.41
N ALA A 170 2.42 5.79 -15.76
CA ALA A 170 3.80 5.67 -16.22
C ALA A 170 4.25 4.21 -16.27
N LEU A 171 3.89 3.39 -15.27
CA LEU A 171 4.24 1.98 -15.26
C LEU A 171 3.63 1.23 -16.45
N TYR A 172 2.32 1.36 -16.66
CA TYR A 172 1.58 0.55 -17.63
C TYR A 172 1.64 1.06 -19.07
N PHE A 173 1.79 2.38 -19.29
CA PHE A 173 1.85 2.98 -20.64
C PHE A 173 3.29 3.21 -21.14
N THR A 174 4.29 2.71 -20.42
CA THR A 174 5.68 2.68 -20.89
C THR A 174 6.22 1.25 -20.82
N ASP A 175 7.44 1.05 -21.30
CA ASP A 175 8.12 -0.25 -21.23
C ASP A 175 8.53 -0.64 -19.80
N LEU A 176 8.28 0.22 -18.80
CA LEU A 176 8.65 -0.03 -17.41
C LEU A 176 7.96 -1.28 -16.85
N TYR A 177 6.69 -1.50 -17.17
CA TYR A 177 6.01 -2.71 -16.71
C TYR A 177 6.66 -3.97 -17.30
N ARG A 178 6.95 -3.98 -18.60
CA ARG A 178 7.64 -5.10 -19.23
C ARG A 178 9.02 -5.32 -18.59
N TYR A 179 9.74 -4.25 -18.32
CA TYR A 179 11.05 -4.31 -17.66
C TYR A 179 10.97 -4.98 -16.28
N THR A 180 9.92 -4.68 -15.50
CA THR A 180 9.70 -5.34 -14.19
C THR A 180 9.42 -6.83 -14.32
N LEU A 181 8.71 -7.25 -15.37
CA LEU A 181 8.47 -8.67 -15.63
C LEU A 181 9.76 -9.39 -16.01
N GLU A 182 10.74 -8.73 -16.63
CA GLU A 182 11.99 -9.37 -17.05
C GLU A 182 13.08 -9.37 -15.95
N HIS A 183 12.99 -8.45 -14.99
CA HIS A 183 14.04 -8.22 -13.98
C HIS A 183 13.47 -8.25 -12.56
N ALA A 184 13.75 -9.33 -11.82
CA ALA A 184 13.27 -9.52 -10.45
C ALA A 184 13.60 -8.34 -9.51
N TRP A 185 14.81 -7.78 -9.60
CA TRP A 185 15.19 -6.63 -8.76
C TRP A 185 14.36 -5.37 -9.07
N ALA A 186 13.98 -5.17 -10.34
CA ALA A 186 13.17 -4.03 -10.76
C ALA A 186 11.72 -4.20 -10.29
N HIS A 187 11.21 -5.44 -10.36
CA HIS A 187 9.91 -5.82 -9.80
C HIS A 187 9.82 -5.50 -8.30
N GLU A 188 10.80 -5.94 -7.51
CA GLU A 188 10.85 -5.63 -6.08
C GLU A 188 11.00 -4.13 -5.79
N LEU A 189 11.76 -3.40 -6.61
CA LEU A 189 11.88 -1.95 -6.49
C LEU A 189 10.52 -1.27 -6.71
N VAL A 190 9.72 -1.75 -7.66
CA VAL A 190 8.35 -1.24 -7.91
C VAL A 190 7.42 -1.53 -6.72
N HIS A 191 7.52 -2.71 -6.08
CA HIS A 191 6.79 -2.98 -4.83
C HIS A 191 7.13 -1.97 -3.74
N ALA A 192 8.42 -1.72 -3.50
CA ALA A 192 8.86 -0.72 -2.54
C ALA A 192 8.39 0.70 -2.89
N HIS A 193 8.45 1.03 -4.18
CA HIS A 193 8.00 2.31 -4.72
C HIS A 193 6.50 2.52 -4.52
N PHE A 194 5.68 1.48 -4.69
CA PHE A 194 4.24 1.57 -4.44
C PHE A 194 3.92 1.76 -2.95
N ILE A 195 4.60 1.05 -2.06
CA ILE A 195 4.48 1.28 -0.61
C ILE A 195 4.83 2.74 -0.27
N ALA A 196 5.95 3.23 -0.80
CA ALA A 196 6.39 4.61 -0.57
C ALA A 196 5.40 5.63 -1.11
N THR A 197 4.88 5.42 -2.33
CA THR A 197 3.90 6.28 -2.99
C THR A 197 2.62 6.38 -2.17
N GLY A 198 2.10 5.24 -1.72
CA GLY A 198 0.94 5.20 -0.83
C GLY A 198 1.19 5.90 0.51
N CYS A 199 2.37 5.71 1.11
CA CYS A 199 2.70 6.40 2.36
C CYS A 199 2.73 7.92 2.17
N VAL A 200 3.37 8.37 1.10
CA VAL A 200 3.47 9.80 0.75
C VAL A 200 2.09 10.42 0.51
N PHE A 201 1.14 9.67 -0.08
CA PHE A 201 -0.22 10.14 -0.33
C PHE A 201 -1.12 10.08 0.91
N PHE A 202 -1.23 8.92 1.57
CA PHE A 202 -2.22 8.71 2.63
C PHE A 202 -1.81 9.30 3.99
N TRP A 203 -0.51 9.41 4.30
CA TRP A 203 -0.08 9.87 5.62
C TRP A 203 -0.40 11.35 5.87
N PRO A 204 -0.17 12.29 4.93
CA PRO A 204 -0.63 13.67 5.08
C PRO A 204 -2.16 13.80 5.17
N LEU A 205 -2.89 12.95 4.44
CA LEU A 205 -4.37 12.95 4.45
C LEU A 205 -4.92 12.52 5.81
N LEU A 206 -4.43 11.40 6.37
CA LEU A 206 -4.79 10.94 7.71
C LEU A 206 -4.29 11.88 8.79
N GLY A 207 -3.08 12.43 8.62
CA GLY A 207 -2.48 13.40 9.50
C GLY A 207 -2.37 12.90 10.94
N LEU A 208 -2.01 11.63 11.18
CA LEU A 208 -1.78 11.15 12.55
C LEU A 208 -0.37 11.44 13.05
N ASP A 209 0.60 11.48 12.13
CA ASP A 209 1.99 11.83 12.40
C ASP A 209 2.26 13.34 12.18
N PRO A 210 3.30 13.90 12.83
CA PRO A 210 3.64 15.32 12.74
C PRO A 210 4.35 15.63 11.42
N LEU A 211 3.57 15.69 10.33
CA LEU A 211 4.05 16.10 9.00
C LEU A 211 3.87 17.61 8.80
N PRO A 212 4.80 18.27 8.07
CA PRO A 212 4.70 19.70 7.79
C PRO A 212 3.53 20.00 6.84
N GLY A 213 2.93 21.19 6.95
CA GLY A 213 1.97 21.69 5.95
C GLY A 213 0.64 20.93 5.89
N ARG A 214 0.06 20.58 7.05
CA ARG A 214 -1.26 19.92 7.13
C ARG A 214 -2.36 20.78 6.48
N TRP A 215 -2.96 20.27 5.42
CA TRP A 215 -4.11 20.90 4.77
C TRP A 215 -5.40 20.75 5.60
N PRO A 216 -6.40 21.63 5.43
CA PRO A 216 -7.69 21.49 6.10
C PRO A 216 -8.46 20.28 5.56
N TYR A 217 -9.34 19.66 6.38
CA TYR A 217 -10.06 18.44 6.00
C TYR A 217 -10.85 18.52 4.67
N PRO A 218 -11.56 19.63 4.34
CA PRO A 218 -12.24 19.75 3.05
C PRO A 218 -11.29 19.59 1.86
N ALA A 219 -10.09 20.17 1.94
CA ALA A 219 -9.11 20.08 0.87
C ALA A 219 -8.55 18.65 0.74
N ARG A 220 -8.40 17.93 1.85
CA ARG A 220 -8.02 16.50 1.85
C ARG A 220 -9.11 15.62 1.24
N ALA A 221 -10.36 15.86 1.61
CA ALA A 221 -11.51 15.16 1.05
C ALA A 221 -11.64 15.42 -0.45
N LEU A 222 -11.41 16.66 -0.90
CA LEU A 222 -11.38 17.01 -2.32
C LEU A 222 -10.29 16.24 -3.07
N LEU A 223 -9.07 16.14 -2.53
CA LEU A 223 -8.02 15.32 -3.16
C LEU A 223 -8.40 13.85 -3.29
N MET A 224 -9.11 13.30 -2.29
CA MET A 224 -9.62 11.92 -2.36
C MET A 224 -10.70 11.76 -3.43
N VAL A 225 -11.60 12.74 -3.58
CA VAL A 225 -12.61 12.72 -4.65
C VAL A 225 -11.93 12.86 -6.02
N LEU A 226 -10.90 13.69 -6.14
CA LEU A 226 -10.18 13.88 -7.39
C LEU A 226 -9.39 12.64 -7.83
N SER A 227 -9.02 11.73 -6.93
CA SER A 227 -8.29 10.51 -7.30
C SER A 227 -9.20 9.42 -7.88
N VAL A 228 -10.49 9.42 -7.55
CA VAL A 228 -11.49 8.44 -7.98
C VAL A 228 -11.52 8.24 -9.50
N PRO A 229 -11.70 9.30 -10.33
CA PRO A 229 -11.81 9.12 -11.77
C PRO A 229 -10.57 8.47 -12.40
N PHE A 230 -9.38 8.67 -11.83
CA PHE A 230 -8.15 8.13 -12.41
C PHE A 230 -8.04 6.61 -12.26
N HIS A 231 -8.52 6.02 -11.17
CA HIS A 231 -8.57 4.56 -11.02
C HIS A 231 -9.61 3.95 -11.96
N THR A 232 -10.77 4.61 -12.07
CA THR A 232 -11.81 4.21 -13.01
C THR A 232 -11.29 4.25 -14.45
N VAL A 233 -10.67 5.35 -14.88
CA VAL A 233 -10.11 5.49 -16.23
C VAL A 233 -9.03 4.43 -16.49
N LEU A 234 -8.08 4.26 -15.57
CA LEU A 234 -7.00 3.30 -15.75
C LEU A 234 -7.51 1.86 -15.78
N GLY A 235 -8.38 1.50 -14.83
CA GLY A 235 -8.98 0.17 -14.73
C GLY A 235 -9.83 -0.18 -15.95
N LEU A 236 -10.70 0.73 -16.40
CA LEU A 236 -11.47 0.54 -17.63
C LEU A 236 -10.57 0.45 -18.87
N THR A 237 -9.51 1.25 -18.94
CA THR A 237 -8.57 1.20 -20.07
C THR A 237 -7.87 -0.16 -20.14
N ILE A 238 -7.40 -0.69 -19.02
CA ILE A 238 -6.80 -2.03 -18.96
C ILE A 238 -7.84 -3.09 -19.34
N MET A 239 -9.04 -3.01 -18.77
CA MET A 239 -10.12 -3.96 -18.98
C MET A 239 -10.61 -4.01 -20.43
N GLN A 240 -10.61 -2.88 -21.13
CA GLN A 240 -11.11 -2.75 -22.51
C GLN A 240 -10.00 -2.83 -23.56
N SER A 241 -8.74 -2.87 -23.14
CA SER A 241 -7.61 -2.94 -24.07
C SER A 241 -7.60 -4.26 -24.82
N THR A 242 -7.48 -4.17 -26.15
CA THR A 242 -7.28 -5.33 -27.03
C THR A 242 -5.83 -5.80 -27.06
N THR A 243 -4.89 -4.96 -26.63
CA THR A 243 -3.49 -5.31 -26.44
C THR A 243 -3.24 -5.73 -25.00
N LEU A 244 -2.42 -6.77 -24.83
CA LEU A 244 -2.03 -7.24 -23.51
C LEU A 244 -0.98 -6.33 -22.89
N PHE A 245 -1.23 -5.85 -21.68
CA PHE A 245 -0.22 -5.21 -20.85
C PHE A 245 0.83 -6.26 -20.47
N GLY A 246 2.12 -5.95 -20.68
CA GLY A 246 3.21 -6.93 -20.61
C GLY A 246 3.49 -7.65 -21.93
N GLY A 247 2.70 -7.39 -22.98
CA GLY A 247 2.95 -7.87 -24.33
C GLY A 247 2.85 -9.40 -24.45
N ASP A 248 3.88 -10.01 -25.03
CA ASP A 248 3.97 -11.46 -25.23
C ASP A 248 4.39 -12.23 -23.95
N TRP A 249 4.68 -11.54 -22.84
CA TRP A 249 5.12 -12.19 -21.59
C TRP A 249 4.12 -13.25 -21.13
N TYR A 250 2.87 -12.84 -20.87
CA TYR A 250 1.84 -13.75 -20.37
C TYR A 250 1.50 -14.89 -21.34
N PRO A 251 1.33 -14.63 -22.66
CA PRO A 251 1.21 -15.72 -23.64
C PRO A 251 2.41 -16.68 -23.65
N SER A 252 3.64 -16.17 -23.50
CA SER A 252 4.86 -16.99 -23.55
C SER A 252 4.98 -18.00 -22.41
N LEU A 253 4.29 -17.76 -21.28
CA LEU A 253 4.26 -18.69 -20.15
C LEU A 253 3.50 -19.98 -20.50
N GLY A 254 2.65 -19.99 -21.53
CA GLY A 254 1.97 -21.19 -22.00
C GLY A 254 1.01 -21.81 -20.97
N LEU A 255 0.42 -20.99 -20.09
CA LEU A 255 -0.47 -21.46 -19.03
C LEU A 255 -1.74 -22.09 -19.62
N THR A 256 -1.95 -23.39 -19.39
CA THR A 256 -3.12 -24.12 -19.91
C THR A 256 -4.41 -23.84 -19.14
N TRP A 257 -4.31 -23.20 -17.98
CA TRP A 257 -5.39 -23.01 -17.02
C TRP A 257 -5.81 -21.53 -16.87
N ALA A 258 -5.16 -20.61 -17.58
CA ALA A 258 -5.48 -19.18 -17.57
C ALA A 258 -5.33 -18.57 -18.97
N ASN A 259 -6.29 -17.75 -19.36
CA ASN A 259 -6.21 -16.94 -20.57
C ASN A 259 -5.74 -15.51 -20.20
N PRO A 260 -4.63 -15.01 -20.77
CA PRO A 260 -4.12 -13.66 -20.46
C PRO A 260 -5.10 -12.52 -20.72
N GLY A 261 -5.94 -12.64 -21.75
CA GLY A 261 -6.95 -11.62 -22.09
C GLY A 261 -8.06 -11.55 -21.04
N ASP A 262 -8.59 -12.72 -20.65
CA ASP A 262 -9.61 -12.79 -19.59
C ASP A 262 -9.05 -12.33 -18.24
N ASP A 263 -7.80 -12.71 -17.93
CA ASP A 263 -7.11 -12.27 -16.71
C ASP A 263 -6.90 -10.75 -16.69
N GLN A 264 -6.60 -10.13 -17.83
CA GLN A 264 -6.47 -8.67 -17.94
C GLN A 264 -7.81 -7.94 -17.70
N VAL A 265 -8.93 -8.51 -18.16
CA VAL A 265 -10.27 -7.97 -17.84
C VAL A 265 -10.49 -7.97 -16.33
N VAL A 266 -10.17 -9.08 -15.65
CA VAL A 266 -10.25 -9.19 -14.20
C VAL A 266 -9.31 -8.19 -13.51
N ALA A 267 -8.08 -8.05 -14.01
CA ALA A 267 -7.09 -7.12 -13.49
C ALA A 267 -7.58 -5.67 -13.53
N GLY A 268 -8.12 -5.22 -14.67
CA GLY A 268 -8.72 -3.89 -14.80
C GLY A 268 -9.90 -3.69 -13.86
N GLY A 269 -10.74 -4.71 -13.69
CA GLY A 269 -11.85 -4.70 -12.72
C GLY A 269 -11.39 -4.58 -11.27
N ILE A 270 -10.33 -5.28 -10.87
CA ILE A 270 -9.73 -5.19 -9.53
C ILE A 270 -9.19 -3.79 -9.26
N LEU A 271 -8.45 -3.22 -10.22
CA LEU A 271 -7.89 -1.88 -10.11
C LEU A 271 -8.99 -0.82 -9.93
N TRP A 272 -10.04 -0.90 -10.75
CA TRP A 272 -11.18 0.00 -10.66
C TRP A 272 -11.93 -0.18 -9.33
N ALA A 273 -12.49 -1.36 -9.07
CA ALA A 273 -13.33 -1.59 -7.90
C ALA A 273 -12.57 -1.43 -6.58
N GLY A 274 -11.30 -1.87 -6.53
CA GLY A 274 -10.43 -1.71 -5.38
C GLY A 274 -10.13 -0.24 -5.08
N GLY A 275 -9.82 0.54 -6.13
CA GLY A 275 -9.60 1.97 -6.02
C GLY A 275 -10.83 2.71 -5.47
N GLU A 276 -12.02 2.40 -5.98
CA GLU A 276 -13.28 3.00 -5.52
C GLU A 276 -13.61 2.62 -4.07
N PHE A 277 -13.47 1.34 -3.71
CA PHE A 277 -13.77 0.88 -2.36
C PHE A 277 -12.91 1.59 -1.31
N VAL A 278 -11.60 1.68 -1.56
CA VAL A 278 -10.68 2.40 -0.66
C VAL A 278 -11.00 3.89 -0.65
N SER A 279 -11.32 4.48 -1.81
CA SER A 279 -11.60 5.90 -1.93
C SER A 279 -12.84 6.33 -1.17
N VAL A 280 -13.94 5.59 -1.30
CA VAL A 280 -15.18 5.84 -0.55
C VAL A 280 -14.95 5.66 0.95
N THR A 281 -14.23 4.61 1.36
CA THR A 281 -13.93 4.36 2.77
C THR A 281 -13.10 5.51 3.37
N MET A 282 -12.06 5.95 2.67
CA MET A 282 -11.19 7.03 3.13
C MET A 282 -11.92 8.38 3.14
N LEU A 283 -12.76 8.63 2.13
CA LEU A 283 -13.59 9.83 2.08
C LEU A 283 -14.55 9.88 3.28
N ALA A 284 -15.23 8.78 3.59
CA ALA A 284 -16.09 8.68 4.78
C ALA A 284 -15.31 8.98 6.07
N VAL A 285 -14.11 8.43 6.21
CA VAL A 285 -13.21 8.71 7.35
C VAL A 285 -12.84 10.20 7.42
N LEU A 286 -12.48 10.83 6.31
CA LEU A 286 -12.11 12.25 6.25
C LEU A 286 -13.30 13.16 6.57
N VAL A 287 -14.50 12.83 6.08
CA VAL A 287 -15.74 13.57 6.38
C VAL A 287 -16.09 13.45 7.87
N VAL A 288 -16.00 12.26 8.46
CA VAL A 288 -16.21 12.09 9.91
C VAL A 288 -15.20 12.89 10.72
N GLN A 289 -13.93 12.91 10.30
CA GLN A 289 -12.90 13.73 10.94
C GLN A 289 -13.18 15.23 10.81
N TRP A 290 -13.66 15.66 9.65
CA TRP A 290 -14.06 17.05 9.41
C TRP A 290 -15.21 17.47 10.33
N VAL A 291 -16.32 16.72 10.35
CA VAL A 291 -17.48 17.00 11.20
C VAL A 291 -17.07 17.10 12.67
N ARG A 292 -16.28 16.14 13.17
CA ARG A 292 -15.79 16.14 14.54
C ARG A 292 -14.88 17.33 14.86
N GLN A 293 -14.10 17.83 13.90
CA GLN A 293 -13.31 19.04 14.11
C GLN A 293 -14.22 20.27 14.16
N SER A 294 -15.13 20.41 13.21
CA SER A 294 -16.06 21.54 13.15
C SER A 294 -16.91 21.65 14.40
N GLU A 295 -17.39 20.53 14.97
CA GLU A 295 -18.10 20.53 16.26
C GLU A 295 -17.23 21.03 17.42
N ARG A 296 -15.94 20.65 17.46
CA ARG A 296 -15.01 21.11 18.50
C ARG A 296 -14.70 22.59 18.37
N GLU A 297 -14.57 23.06 17.13
CA GLU A 297 -14.31 24.46 16.81
C GLU A 297 -15.51 25.34 17.15
N ALA A 298 -16.73 24.92 16.78
CA ALA A 298 -17.97 25.59 17.17
C ALA A 298 -18.08 25.71 18.69
N ARG A 299 -17.92 24.60 19.44
CA ARG A 299 -17.92 24.63 20.92
C ARG A 299 -16.85 25.51 21.53
N ARG A 300 -15.71 25.70 20.85
CA ARG A 300 -14.66 26.60 21.32
C ARG A 300 -15.06 28.06 21.10
N LEU A 301 -15.62 28.39 19.94
CA LEU A 301 -16.11 29.72 19.60
C LEU A 301 -17.25 30.13 20.53
N ASP A 302 -18.23 29.25 20.77
CA ASP A 302 -19.33 29.50 21.71
C ASP A 302 -18.81 29.87 23.11
N ARG A 303 -17.84 29.10 23.62
CA ARG A 303 -17.20 29.40 24.94
C ARG A 303 -16.42 30.71 24.96
N GLU A 304 -15.88 31.14 23.82
CA GLU A 304 -15.17 32.42 23.70
C GLU A 304 -16.17 33.58 23.69
N LEU A 305 -17.29 33.44 22.98
CA LEU A 305 -18.40 34.40 22.95
C LEU A 305 -19.07 34.52 24.31
N ASP A 306 -19.40 33.42 25.00
CA ASP A 306 -19.98 33.43 26.35
C ASP A 306 -19.10 34.22 27.35
N ARG A 307 -17.76 34.08 27.21
CA ARG A 307 -16.80 34.82 28.06
C ARG A 307 -16.75 36.30 27.72
N GLN A 308 -16.92 36.67 26.45
CA GLN A 308 -16.99 38.06 26.02
C GLN A 308 -18.27 38.71 26.54
N GLU A 309 -19.43 38.07 26.35
CA GLU A 309 -20.71 38.54 26.87
C GLU A 309 -20.68 38.71 28.39
N ALA A 310 -20.11 37.75 29.12
CA ALA A 310 -19.99 37.86 30.58
C ALA A 310 -19.12 39.06 31.01
N ARG A 311 -18.06 39.38 30.26
CA ARG A 311 -17.21 40.55 30.52
C ARG A 311 -17.95 41.85 30.21
N GLU A 312 -18.70 41.91 29.11
CA GLU A 312 -19.49 43.08 28.73
C GLU A 312 -20.60 43.35 29.74
N ARG A 313 -21.32 42.31 30.19
CA ARG A 313 -22.33 42.43 31.25
C ARG A 313 -21.73 42.94 32.56
N ALA A 314 -20.56 42.42 32.95
CA ALA A 314 -19.86 42.88 34.15
C ALA A 314 -19.42 44.36 34.04
N ALA A 315 -18.89 44.78 32.88
CA ALA A 315 -18.50 46.16 32.63
C ALA A 315 -19.71 47.11 32.63
N GLY A 316 -20.82 46.71 32.01
CA GLY A 316 -22.07 47.48 32.00
C GLY A 316 -22.75 47.58 33.37
N SER A 317 -22.55 46.60 34.25
CA SER A 317 -23.06 46.65 35.64
C SER A 317 -22.23 47.52 36.59
N ALA A 318 -21.02 47.93 36.18
CA ALA A 318 -20.10 48.72 36.99
C ALA A 318 -20.09 50.22 36.63
N ALA A 319 -20.83 50.61 35.59
CA ALA A 319 -21.04 51.98 35.13
C ALA A 319 -22.39 52.52 35.62
#